data_AF-A0A1F5NNQ0-F1
#
_entry.id   AF-A0A1F5NNQ0-F1
#
_cell.length_a   1.000
_cell.length_b   1.000
_cell.length_c   1.000
_cell.angle_alpha   90.00
_cell.angle_beta   90.00
_cell.angle_gamma   90.00
#
_symmetry.space_group_name_H-M   'P 1'
#
loop_
_entity.id
_entity.type
_entity.pdbx_description
1 polymer ?
#
loop_
_entity_poly.entity_id
_entity_poly.type
_entity_poly.pdbx_seq_one_letter_code
_entity_poly.pdbx_strand_id
1 'polypeptide(L)'
;MGGSYAATKRWRERYPKKDALLKASYYKRRSGSNLREGEPWLPIELALIRDPNKPSDPMISRMIARSIRAIQDMRSILKNGRRHW
;
A
#
# COMPACT_ATOMS: atom_id res chain seq x y z
N MET A 1 -18.10 13.54 -12.16
CA MET A 1 -18.34 14.76 -11.36
C MET A 1 -17.04 15.19 -10.70
N GLY A 2 -16.24 16.03 -11.36
CA GLY A 2 -15.02 16.60 -10.79
C GLY A 2 -15.32 17.96 -10.16
N GLY A 3 -15.41 18.03 -8.84
CA GLY A 3 -15.55 19.32 -8.15
C GLY A 3 -14.31 20.18 -8.38
N SER A 4 -14.50 21.46 -8.75
CA SER A 4 -13.37 22.35 -8.99
C SER A 4 -12.52 22.49 -7.72
N TYR A 5 -11.20 22.64 -7.88
CA TYR A 5 -10.26 22.80 -6.77
C TYR A 5 -10.70 23.92 -5.81
N ALA A 6 -11.28 25.01 -6.35
CA ALA A 6 -11.82 26.12 -5.58
C ALA A 6 -13.00 25.71 -4.66
N ALA A 7 -13.90 24.84 -5.10
CA ALA A 7 -14.99 24.33 -4.28
C ALA A 7 -14.47 23.47 -3.12
N THR A 8 -13.49 22.62 -3.39
CA THR A 8 -12.81 21.82 -2.36
C THR A 8 -12.08 22.70 -1.35
N LYS A 9 -11.39 23.75 -1.81
CA LYS A 9 -10.69 24.70 -0.94
C LYS A 9 -11.65 25.43 0.01
N ARG A 10 -12.75 25.99 -0.51
CA ARG A 10 -13.78 26.66 0.29
C ARG A 10 -14.41 25.72 1.32
N TRP A 11 -14.61 24.44 0.96
CA TRP A 11 -15.14 23.44 1.89
C TRP A 11 -14.16 23.16 3.05
N ARG A 12 -12.85 23.04 2.77
CA ARG A 12 -11.83 22.83 3.80
C ARG A 12 -11.74 24.00 4.77
N GLU A 13 -11.82 25.23 4.27
CA GLU A 13 -11.84 26.45 5.09
C GLU A 13 -13.09 26.52 5.97
N ARG A 14 -14.25 26.10 5.44
CA ARG A 14 -15.52 26.08 6.20
C ARG A 14 -15.59 24.96 7.24
N TYR A 15 -14.92 23.82 7.00
CA TYR A 15 -14.98 22.64 7.87
C TYR A 15 -13.60 22.07 8.24
N PRO A 16 -12.72 22.85 8.91
CA PRO A 16 -11.34 22.46 9.17
C PRO A 16 -11.23 21.19 10.05
N LYS A 17 -12.13 21.04 11.05
CA LYS A 17 -12.19 19.84 11.90
C LYS A 17 -12.56 18.59 11.10
N LYS A 18 -13.48 18.70 10.13
CA LYS A 18 -13.88 17.56 9.29
C LYS A 18 -12.78 17.20 8.29
N ASP A 19 -12.10 18.18 7.69
CA ASP A 19 -10.92 17.94 6.85
C ASP A 19 -9.81 17.22 7.63
N ALA A 20 -9.53 17.67 8.87
CA ALA A 20 -8.54 17.02 9.73
C ALA A 20 -8.90 15.57 10.04
N LEU A 21 -10.17 15.28 10.38
CA LEU A 21 -10.63 13.90 10.62
C LEU A 21 -10.56 13.02 9.36
N LEU A 22 -10.90 13.57 8.19
CA LEU A 22 -10.78 12.84 6.92
C LEU A 22 -9.32 12.55 6.57
N LYS A 23 -8.42 13.53 6.74
CA LYS A 23 -6.97 13.34 6.57
C LYS A 23 -6.43 12.31 7.55
N ALA A 24 -6.76 12.42 8.83
CA ALA A 24 -6.32 11.48 9.86
C ALA A 24 -6.81 10.05 9.53
N SER A 25 -8.06 9.90 9.09
CA SER A 25 -8.61 8.60 8.67
C SER A 25 -7.92 8.05 7.42
N TYR A 26 -7.60 8.92 6.46
CA TYR A 26 -6.85 8.56 5.26
C TYR A 26 -5.43 8.08 5.59
N TYR A 27 -4.69 8.85 6.39
CA TYR A 27 -3.34 8.51 6.80
C TYR A 27 -3.29 7.28 7.73
N LYS A 28 -4.25 7.12 8.65
CA LYS A 28 -4.39 5.93 9.51
C LYS A 28 -4.65 4.67 8.68
N ARG A 29 -5.48 4.77 7.63
CA ARG A 29 -5.71 3.66 6.70
C ARG A 29 -4.46 3.31 5.89
N ARG A 30 -3.65 4.32 5.56
CA ARG A 30 -2.43 4.17 4.74
C ARG A 30 -1.20 3.79 5.55
N SER A 31 -1.12 4.12 6.84
CA SER A 31 -0.01 3.72 7.72
C SER A 31 -0.02 2.20 7.98
N GLY A 32 -1.20 1.57 7.92
CA GLY A 32 -1.33 0.10 8.06
C GLY A 32 -0.67 -0.71 6.93
N SER A 33 -0.45 -0.11 5.75
CA SER A 33 0.13 -0.84 4.61
C SER A 33 1.67 -0.84 4.58
N ASN A 34 2.34 -0.15 5.51
CA ASN A 34 3.82 -0.06 5.57
C ASN A 34 4.38 -0.40 6.97
N LEU A 35 3.61 -1.09 7.81
CA LEU A 35 4.02 -1.37 9.20
C LEU A 35 5.32 -2.18 9.30
N ARG A 36 5.65 -2.94 8.25
CA ARG A 36 6.82 -3.84 8.18
C ARG A 36 7.88 -3.36 7.19
N GLU A 37 7.91 -2.06 6.89
CA GLU A 37 8.93 -1.48 6.02
C GLU A 37 10.32 -1.65 6.67
N GLY A 38 11.26 -2.29 5.96
CA GLY A 38 12.61 -2.61 6.48
C GLY A 38 12.73 -3.93 7.26
N GLU A 39 11.63 -4.55 7.68
CA GLU A 39 11.68 -5.87 8.31
C GLU A 39 12.08 -6.97 7.30
N PRO A 40 12.74 -8.05 7.75
CA PRO A 40 13.03 -9.21 6.92
C PRO A 40 11.75 -9.89 6.43
N TRP A 41 11.78 -10.43 5.22
CA TRP A 41 10.65 -11.13 4.62
C TRP A 41 10.45 -12.49 5.27
N LEU A 42 9.22 -12.76 5.73
CA LEU A 42 8.91 -14.07 6.30
C LEU A 42 8.75 -15.11 5.18
N PRO A 43 9.07 -16.40 5.43
CA PRO A 43 8.90 -17.47 4.44
C PRO A 43 7.48 -17.56 3.88
N ILE A 44 6.46 -17.35 4.73
CA ILE A 44 5.05 -17.36 4.31
C ILE A 44 4.69 -16.20 3.38
N GLU A 45 5.30 -15.03 3.56
CA GLU A 45 5.11 -13.87 2.68
C GLU A 45 5.75 -14.13 1.32
N LEU A 46 6.95 -14.71 1.31
CA LEU A 46 7.66 -15.09 0.10
C LEU A 46 6.90 -16.17 -0.69
N ALA A 47 6.32 -17.15 0.01
CA ALA A 47 5.46 -18.17 -0.60
C ALA A 47 4.24 -17.54 -1.28
N LEU A 48 3.54 -16.63 -0.59
CA LEU A 48 2.40 -15.91 -1.13
C LEU A 48 2.75 -15.08 -2.38
N ILE A 49 3.94 -14.49 -2.40
CA ILE A 49 4.43 -13.70 -3.55
C ILE A 49 4.87 -14.59 -4.73
N ARG A 50 5.43 -15.77 -4.44
CA ARG A 50 5.84 -16.74 -5.46
C ARG A 50 4.68 -17.51 -6.09
N ASP A 51 3.56 -17.63 -5.39
CA ASP A 51 2.43 -18.46 -5.82
C ASP A 51 1.97 -18.08 -7.26
N PRO A 52 1.76 -19.07 -8.15
CA PRO A 52 1.24 -18.85 -9.50
C PRO A 52 -0.21 -18.33 -9.52
N ASN A 53 -1.03 -18.68 -8.53
CA ASN A 53 -2.42 -18.27 -8.33
C ASN A 53 -2.56 -17.12 -7.31
N LYS A 54 -1.48 -16.37 -7.09
CA LYS A 54 -1.45 -15.35 -6.03
C LYS A 54 -2.52 -14.26 -6.20
N PRO A 55 -2.98 -13.67 -5.08
CA PRO A 55 -3.85 -12.50 -5.10
C PRO A 55 -3.19 -11.28 -5.75
N SER A 56 -4.00 -10.28 -6.11
CA SER A 56 -3.51 -8.98 -6.59
C SER A 56 -2.62 -8.27 -5.56
N ASP A 57 -1.69 -7.42 -6.01
CA ASP A 57 -0.75 -6.69 -5.13
C ASP A 57 -1.46 -5.88 -4.04
N PRO A 58 -2.60 -5.20 -4.31
CA PRO A 58 -3.37 -4.55 -3.27
C PRO A 58 -3.91 -5.51 -2.20
N MET A 59 -4.29 -6.73 -2.58
CA MET A 59 -4.72 -7.75 -1.61
C MET A 59 -3.54 -8.25 -0.78
N ILE A 60 -2.43 -8.62 -1.43
CA ILE A 60 -1.21 -9.06 -0.73
C ILE A 60 -0.74 -7.96 0.24
N SER A 61 -0.71 -6.70 -0.20
CA SER A 61 -0.33 -5.54 0.62
C SER A 61 -1.16 -5.44 1.90
N ARG A 62 -2.47 -5.70 1.84
CA ARG A 62 -3.34 -5.73 3.02
C ARG A 62 -3.09 -6.94 3.90
N MET A 63 -2.78 -8.10 3.32
CA MET A 63 -2.53 -9.35 4.05
C MET A 63 -1.22 -9.31 4.85
N ILE A 64 -0.15 -8.77 4.26
CA ILE A 64 1.20 -8.80 4.86
C ILE A 64 1.65 -7.44 5.41
N ALA A 65 0.79 -6.42 5.34
CA ALA A 65 1.07 -5.05 5.81
C ALA A 65 2.35 -4.43 5.22
N ARG A 66 2.67 -4.75 3.96
CA ARG A 66 3.78 -4.18 3.18
C ARG A 66 3.29 -3.38 1.99
N SER A 67 4.09 -2.41 1.57
CA SER A 67 3.76 -1.54 0.44
C SER A 67 3.66 -2.34 -0.85
N ILE A 68 2.77 -1.92 -1.75
CA ILE A 68 2.66 -2.51 -3.09
C ILE A 68 4.00 -2.49 -3.82
N ARG A 69 4.77 -1.39 -3.67
CA ARG A 69 6.10 -1.25 -4.28
C ARG A 69 7.08 -2.30 -3.74
N ALA A 70 7.12 -2.51 -2.43
CA ALA A 70 7.98 -3.54 -1.83
C ALA A 70 7.64 -4.96 -2.33
N ILE A 71 6.35 -5.26 -2.53
CA ILE A 71 5.91 -6.53 -3.12
C ILE A 71 6.40 -6.67 -4.56
N GLN A 72 6.29 -5.61 -5.36
CA GLN A 72 6.75 -5.60 -6.76
C GLN A 72 8.26 -5.75 -6.87
N ASP A 73 9.02 -5.04 -6.02
CA ASP A 73 10.47 -5.14 -5.95
C ASP A 73 10.89 -6.57 -5.58
N MET A 74 10.26 -7.16 -4.56
CA MET A 74 10.53 -8.54 -4.16
C MET A 74 10.20 -9.54 -5.27
N ARG A 75 9.13 -9.35 -6.03
CA ARG A 75 8.85 -10.19 -7.21
C ARG A 75 9.94 -10.09 -8.27
N SER A 76 10.42 -8.89 -8.54
CA SER A 76 11.52 -8.67 -9.48
C SER A 76 12.77 -9.44 -9.03
N ILE A 77 13.12 -9.34 -7.75
CA ILE A 77 14.24 -10.07 -7.13
C ILE A 77 14.05 -11.58 -7.29
N LEU A 78 12.88 -12.11 -6.93
CA LEU A 78 12.60 -13.55 -6.99
C LEU A 78 12.56 -14.09 -8.43
N LYS A 79 12.17 -13.26 -9.40
CA LYS A 79 12.19 -13.60 -10.83
C LYS A 79 13.61 -13.61 -11.39
N ASN A 80 14.43 -12.62 -11.03
CA ASN A 80 15.80 -12.48 -11.51
C ASN A 80 16.77 -13.47 -10.85
N GLY A 81 16.56 -13.80 -9.57
CA GLY A 81 17.32 -14.85 -8.87
C GLY A 81 17.06 -16.27 -9.42
N ARG A 82 16.04 -16.44 -10.28
CA ARG A 82 15.70 -17.70 -10.96
C ARG A 82 16.44 -17.88 -12.30
N ARG A 83 17.19 -16.87 -12.76
CA ARG A 83 17.89 -16.85 -14.06
C ARG A 83 19.36 -17.29 -13.99
N HIS A 84 19.86 -17.65 -12.81
CA HIS A 84 21.22 -18.12 -12.60
C HIS A 84 21.21 -19.49 -11.90
N TRP A 85 20.73 -20.51 -12.59
CA TRP A 85 21.01 -21.92 -12.30
C TRP A 85 20.98 -22.69 -13.61
#